data_AF-A0A7X4HXK3-F1
#
_entry.id   AF-A0A7X4HXK3-F1
#
_cell.length_a   1.000
_cell.length_b   1.000
_cell.length_c   1.000
_cell.angle_alpha   90.00
_cell.angle_beta   90.00
_cell.angle_gamma   90.00
#
_symmetry.space_group_name_H-M   'P 1'
#
loop_
_entity.id
_entity.type
_entity.pdbx_description
1 polymer ?
#
loop_
_entity_poly.entity_id
_entity_poly.type
_entity_poly.pdbx_seq_one_letter_code
_entity_poly.pdbx_strand_id
1 'polypeptide(L)'
;MRRLPAQVPPYLHYDRYLAAGYPIATGVIEGACRYLVRDRMELTGARWRLVGAEAVLKLRALRASGDFDAYWDFHEAREYERNHAQRYADGKAPPVSEPSPPSSLPRLRRVK
;
A
#
# COMPACT_ATOMS: atom_id res chain seq x y z
N MET A 1 -36.95 31.95 -23.17
CA MET A 1 -36.61 30.51 -23.01
C MET A 1 -35.85 30.32 -21.70
N ARG A 2 -36.47 29.80 -20.64
CA ARG A 2 -35.76 29.38 -19.42
C ARG A 2 -35.26 27.95 -19.65
N ARG A 3 -33.94 27.72 -19.61
CA ARG A 3 -33.40 26.36 -19.56
C ARG A 3 -33.89 25.72 -18.25
N LEU A 4 -34.54 24.57 -18.34
CA LEU A 4 -34.74 23.70 -17.18
C LEU A 4 -33.36 23.35 -16.59
N PRO A 5 -33.19 23.33 -15.26
CA PRO A 5 -31.92 22.93 -14.67
C PRO A 5 -31.65 21.47 -15.09
N ALA A 6 -30.52 21.26 -15.78
CA ALA A 6 -30.05 19.92 -16.05
C ALA A 6 -29.87 19.22 -14.71
N GLN A 7 -30.49 18.05 -14.53
CA GLN A 7 -30.26 17.22 -13.35
C GLN A 7 -28.81 16.74 -13.40
N VAL A 8 -27.94 17.43 -12.68
CA VAL A 8 -26.53 17.06 -12.54
C VAL A 8 -26.51 15.76 -11.72
N PRO A 9 -25.87 14.68 -12.22
CA PRO A 9 -25.73 13.46 -11.45
C PRO A 9 -25.06 13.75 -10.09
N PRO A 10 -25.37 12.98 -9.03
CA PRO A 10 -24.91 13.28 -7.67
C PRO A 10 -23.38 13.31 -7.49
N TYR A 11 -22.62 12.80 -8.46
CA TYR A 11 -21.15 12.79 -8.46
C TYR A 11 -20.50 13.89 -9.32
N LEU A 12 -21.28 14.77 -9.95
CA LEU A 12 -20.83 15.79 -10.90
C LEU A 12 -20.88 17.23 -10.33
N HIS A 13 -20.95 17.37 -9.00
CA HIS A 13 -20.96 18.67 -8.29
C HIS A 13 -19.57 19.32 -8.21
N TYR A 14 -18.95 19.57 -9.36
CA TYR A 14 -17.63 20.18 -9.47
C TYR A 14 -17.53 21.52 -8.76
N ASP A 15 -18.57 22.35 -8.85
CA ASP A 15 -18.69 23.64 -8.17
C ASP A 15 -18.50 23.51 -6.66
N ARG A 16 -19.17 22.54 -6.04
CA ARG A 16 -19.08 22.29 -4.60
C ARG A 16 -17.73 21.75 -4.20
N TYR A 17 -17.16 20.84 -4.99
CA TYR A 17 -15.88 20.24 -4.69
C TYR A 17 -14.71 21.22 -4.82
N LEU A 18 -14.76 22.11 -5.82
CA LEU A 18 -13.80 23.19 -5.96
C LEU A 18 -13.95 24.21 -4.81
N ALA A 19 -15.18 24.57 -4.43
CA ALA A 19 -15.42 25.45 -3.28
C ALA A 19 -14.94 24.83 -1.95
N ALA A 20 -15.01 23.50 -1.82
CA ALA A 20 -14.47 22.75 -0.68
C ALA A 20 -12.93 22.57 -0.71
N GLY A 21 -12.26 23.04 -1.77
CA GLY A 21 -10.81 22.92 -1.93
C GLY A 21 -10.32 21.52 -2.26
N TYR A 22 -11.20 20.63 -2.75
CA TYR A 22 -10.76 19.30 -3.15
C TYR A 22 -9.83 19.37 -4.35
N PRO A 23 -8.71 18.63 -4.34
CA PRO A 23 -7.79 18.56 -5.47
C PRO A 23 -8.42 17.68 -6.53
N ILE A 24 -9.35 18.20 -7.34
CA ILE A 24 -9.97 17.47 -8.45
C ILE A 24 -9.49 18.06 -9.78
N ALA A 25 -9.14 17.20 -10.73
CA ALA A 25 -8.57 17.60 -12.02
C ALA A 25 -7.37 18.57 -11.90
N THR A 26 -6.56 18.41 -10.86
CA THR A 26 -5.33 19.19 -10.65
C THR A 26 -4.11 18.40 -11.10
N GLY A 27 -3.05 19.10 -11.53
CA GLY A 27 -1.78 18.47 -11.91
C GLY A 27 -1.15 17.63 -10.78
N VAL A 28 -1.48 17.92 -9.52
CA VAL A 28 -1.03 17.12 -8.37
C VAL A 28 -1.65 15.73 -8.37
N ILE A 29 -2.96 15.61 -8.64
CA ILE A 29 -3.61 14.29 -8.76
C ILE A 29 -3.11 13.54 -9.98
N GLU A 30 -2.97 14.22 -11.12
CA GLU A 30 -2.45 13.58 -12.33
C GLU A 30 -1.02 13.06 -12.13
N GLY A 31 -0.18 13.86 -11.46
CA GLY A 31 1.17 13.48 -11.06
C GLY A 31 1.18 12.28 -10.11
N ALA A 32 0.32 12.27 -9.10
CA ALA A 32 0.17 11.15 -8.17
C ALA A 32 -0.30 9.87 -8.90
N CYS A 33 -1.31 9.95 -9.76
CA CYS A 33 -1.77 8.81 -10.56
C CYS A 33 -0.68 8.27 -11.48
N ARG A 34 0.09 9.16 -12.13
CA ARG A 34 1.23 8.78 -12.96
C ARG A 34 2.29 8.03 -12.14
N TYR A 35 2.74 8.60 -11.03
CA TYR A 35 3.85 8.04 -10.26
C TYR A 35 3.46 6.83 -9.40
N LEU A 36 2.30 6.86 -8.73
CA LEU A 36 1.88 5.79 -7.83
C LEU A 36 1.31 4.60 -8.60
N VAL A 37 0.39 4.87 -9.53
CA VAL A 37 -0.36 3.82 -10.23
C VAL A 37 0.39 3.38 -11.48
N ARG A 38 0.64 4.32 -12.39
CA ARG A 38 1.07 4.03 -13.75
C ARG A 38 2.42 3.32 -13.80
N ASP A 39 3.40 3.82 -13.05
CA ASP A 39 4.76 3.27 -12.97
C ASP A 39 4.82 1.80 -12.53
N ARG A 40 3.79 1.29 -11.84
CA ARG A 40 3.76 -0.10 -11.38
C ARG A 40 2.73 -0.97 -12.09
N MET A 41 1.58 -0.39 -12.42
CA MET A 41 0.42 -1.11 -12.94
C MET A 41 0.42 -1.21 -14.46
N GLU A 42 1.08 -0.28 -15.19
CA GLU A 42 1.18 -0.29 -16.66
C GLU A 42 2.45 -0.97 -17.19
N LEU A 43 3.20 -1.71 -16.36
CA LEU A 43 4.37 -2.45 -16.82
C LEU A 43 3.97 -3.58 -17.77
N THR A 44 4.67 -3.70 -18.90
CA THR A 44 4.43 -4.75 -19.90
C THR A 44 4.50 -6.14 -19.26
N GLY A 45 3.48 -6.96 -19.50
CA GLY A 45 3.40 -8.32 -18.95
C GLY A 45 2.97 -8.42 -17.49
N ALA A 46 2.75 -7.29 -16.79
CA ALA A 46 2.21 -7.32 -15.43
C ALA A 46 0.75 -7.78 -15.43
N ARG A 47 0.42 -8.71 -14.53
CA ARG A 47 -0.96 -9.19 -14.33
C ARG A 47 -1.35 -8.95 -12.88
N TRP A 48 -2.45 -8.25 -12.69
CA TRP A 48 -2.90 -7.86 -11.36
C TRP A 48 -4.32 -8.33 -11.12
N ARG A 49 -4.54 -8.87 -9.92
CA ARG A 49 -5.87 -8.92 -9.32
C ARG A 49 -6.06 -7.63 -8.52
N LEU A 50 -7.31 -7.16 -8.42
CA LEU A 50 -7.64 -5.92 -7.72
C LEU A 50 -7.03 -5.87 -6.31
N VAL A 51 -7.19 -6.94 -5.53
CA VAL A 51 -6.64 -7.05 -4.17
C VAL A 51 -5.12 -6.87 -4.14
N GLY A 52 -4.40 -7.47 -5.10
CA GLY A 52 -2.95 -7.38 -5.17
C GLY A 52 -2.46 -6.00 -5.65
N ALA A 53 -3.16 -5.41 -6.63
CA ALA A 53 -2.86 -4.05 -7.08
C ALA A 53 -3.06 -3.05 -5.94
N GLU A 54 -4.19 -3.12 -5.25
CA GLU A 54 -4.53 -2.22 -4.14
C GLU A 54 -3.50 -2.31 -3.00
N ALA A 55 -3.12 -3.52 -2.60
CA ALA A 55 -2.10 -3.73 -1.56
C ALA A 55 -0.76 -3.08 -1.94
N VAL A 56 -0.31 -3.26 -3.18
CA VAL A 56 0.93 -2.66 -3.67
C VAL A 56 0.83 -1.13 -3.76
N LEU A 57 -0.31 -0.58 -4.19
CA LEU A 57 -0.52 0.86 -4.26
C LEU A 57 -0.51 1.50 -2.87
N LYS A 58 -1.12 0.87 -1.86
CA LYS A 58 -1.08 1.34 -0.46
C LYS A 58 0.35 1.42 0.07
N LEU A 59 1.16 0.38 -0.16
CA LEU A 59 2.57 0.39 0.23
C LEU A 59 3.37 1.47 -0.50
N ARG A 60 3.14 1.66 -1.80
CA ARG A 60 3.76 2.74 -2.57
C ARG A 60 3.36 4.12 -2.05
N ALA A 61 2.09 4.32 -1.69
CA ALA A 61 1.59 5.56 -1.13
C ALA A 61 2.27 5.90 0.21
N LEU A 62 2.37 4.93 1.13
CA LEU A 62 3.09 5.08 2.41
C LEU A 62 4.55 5.49 2.20
N ARG A 63 5.22 4.89 1.21
CA ARG A 63 6.61 5.25 0.91
C ARG A 63 6.74 6.63 0.28
N ALA A 64 5.79 7.03 -0.58
CA ALA A 64 5.80 8.34 -1.21
C ALA A 64 5.46 9.46 -0.24
N SER A 65 4.61 9.22 0.77
CA SER A 65 4.30 10.19 1.82
C SER A 65 5.38 10.29 2.90
N GLY A 66 6.24 9.27 3.03
CA GLY A 66 7.25 9.17 4.09
C GLY A 66 6.74 8.49 5.37
N ASP A 67 5.50 8.00 5.37
CA ASP A 67 4.86 7.39 6.55
C ASP A 67 5.19 5.89 6.71
N PHE A 68 6.07 5.35 5.87
CA PHE A 68 6.35 3.91 5.84
C PHE A 68 6.87 3.37 7.16
N ASP A 69 7.82 4.06 7.79
CA ASP A 69 8.46 3.57 9.02
C ASP A 69 7.46 3.52 10.18
N ALA A 70 6.67 4.58 10.36
CA ALA A 70 5.62 4.62 11.38
C ALA A 70 4.54 3.54 11.14
N TYR A 71 4.16 3.31 9.87
CA TYR A 71 3.24 2.23 9.53
C TYR A 71 3.87 0.85 9.80
N TRP A 72 5.15 0.67 9.53
CA TRP A 72 5.84 -0.61 9.71
C TRP A 72 5.86 -1.03 11.17
N ASP A 73 6.22 -0.13 12.08
CA ASP A 73 6.20 -0.37 13.53
C ASP A 73 4.79 -0.77 14.01
N PHE A 74 3.78 -0.04 13.55
CA PHE A 74 2.39 -0.39 13.83
C PHE A 74 2.01 -1.76 13.27
N HIS A 75 2.37 -2.04 12.02
CA HIS A 75 2.05 -3.29 11.34
C HIS A 75 2.67 -4.48 12.06
N GLU A 76 3.95 -4.40 12.42
CA GLU A 76 4.66 -5.45 13.15
C GLU A 76 4.00 -5.74 14.51
N ALA A 77 3.67 -4.70 15.28
CA ALA A 77 2.98 -4.86 16.56
C ALA A 77 1.61 -5.55 16.40
N ARG A 78 0.84 -5.19 15.36
CA ARG A 78 -0.46 -5.81 15.08
C ARG A 78 -0.33 -7.25 14.59
N GLU A 79 0.68 -7.55 13.76
CA GLU A 79 0.95 -8.90 13.28
C GLU A 79 1.43 -9.81 14.41
N TYR A 80 2.28 -9.29 15.30
CA TYR A 80 2.68 -9.99 16.52
C TYR A 80 1.45 -10.35 17.37
N GLU A 81 0.54 -9.41 17.57
CA GLU A 81 -0.67 -9.67 18.35
C GLU A 81 -1.56 -10.76 17.72
N ARG A 82 -1.88 -10.65 16.42
CA ARG A 82 -2.76 -11.60 15.72
C ARG A 82 -2.19 -13.01 15.60
N ASN A 83 -0.91 -13.10 15.26
CA ASN A 83 -0.29 -14.37 14.88
C ASN A 83 0.40 -15.04 16.07
N HIS A 84 0.81 -14.26 17.07
CA HIS A 84 1.52 -14.75 18.25
C HIS A 84 0.70 -14.52 19.51
N ALA A 85 0.58 -13.30 20.04
CA ALA A 85 0.03 -13.09 21.38
C ALA A 85 -1.35 -13.74 21.59
N GLN A 86 -2.25 -13.68 20.60
CA GLN A 86 -3.58 -14.30 20.69
C GLN A 86 -3.60 -15.84 20.62
N ARG A 87 -2.51 -16.46 20.16
CA ARG A 87 -2.44 -17.92 19.91
C ARG A 87 -1.61 -18.70 20.92
N TYR A 88 -0.84 -18.02 21.78
CA TYR A 88 0.00 -18.66 22.80
C TYR A 88 -0.61 -18.47 24.19
N ALA A 89 -0.49 -19.50 25.05
CA ALA A 89 -1.15 -19.55 26.36
C ALA A 89 -0.84 -18.36 27.28
N ASP A 90 0.38 -17.81 27.21
CA ASP A 90 0.82 -16.69 28.06
C ASP A 90 0.91 -15.35 27.30
N GLY A 91 0.38 -15.27 26.08
CA GLY A 91 0.49 -14.07 25.25
C GLY A 91 1.90 -13.78 24.73
N LYS A 92 2.85 -14.69 24.95
CA LYS A 92 4.26 -14.55 24.55
C LYS A 92 4.65 -15.67 23.61
N ALA A 93 5.17 -15.31 22.44
CA ALA A 93 5.86 -16.28 21.59
C ALA A 93 7.13 -16.78 22.29
N PRO A 94 7.52 -18.05 22.09
CA PRO A 94 8.82 -18.53 22.55
C PRO A 94 9.94 -17.72 21.87
N PRO A 95 11.05 -17.46 22.58
CA PRO A 95 12.18 -16.77 21.99
C PRO A 95 12.72 -17.57 20.81
N VAL A 96 13.05 -16.88 19.71
CA VAL A 96 13.74 -17.50 18.59
C VAL A 96 15.15 -17.85 19.06
N SER A 97 15.42 -19.12 19.32
CA SER A 97 16.79 -19.60 19.48
C SER A 97 17.46 -19.56 18.12
N GLU A 98 18.51 -18.76 17.97
CA GLU A 98 19.35 -18.84 16.76
C GLU A 98 19.84 -20.28 16.62
N PRO A 99 19.65 -20.93 15.46
CA PRO A 99 20.26 -22.23 15.24
C PRO A 99 21.76 -22.05 15.36
N SER A 100 22.43 -22.92 16.13
CA SER A 100 23.90 -22.94 16.18
C SER A 100 24.42 -22.91 14.75
N PRO A 101 25.37 -22.00 14.42
CA PRO A 101 25.90 -21.92 13.08
C PRO A 101 26.40 -23.32 12.67
N PRO A 102 26.09 -23.79 11.45
CA PRO A 102 26.58 -25.08 11.00
C PRO A 102 28.11 -25.08 11.10
N SER A 103 28.69 -26.15 11.65
CA SER A 103 30.14 -26.28 11.87
C SER A 103 30.97 -26.10 10.59
N SER A 104 30.33 -26.14 9.42
CA SER A 104 30.90 -25.74 8.13
C SER A 104 29.81 -25.18 7.21
N LEU A 105 30.09 -24.05 6.56
CA LEU A 105 29.26 -23.58 5.45
C LEU A 105 29.60 -24.41 4.20
N PRO A 106 28.61 -24.94 3.47
CA PRO A 106 28.88 -25.61 2.21
C PRO A 106 29.54 -24.61 1.26
N ARG A 107 30.69 -24.98 0.68
CA ARG A 107 31.38 -24.17 -0.33
C ARG A 107 30.56 -24.20 -1.62
N LEU A 108 29.60 -23.29 -1.75
CA LEU A 108 28.78 -23.15 -2.95
C LEU A 108 29.66 -22.71 -4.12
N ARG A 109 29.74 -23.53 -5.17
CA ARG A 109 30.35 -23.10 -6.43
C ARG A 109 29.31 -22.32 -7.22
N ARG A 110 29.62 -21.06 -7.51
CA ARG A 110 28.87 -20.26 -8.47
C ARG A 110 29.02 -20.89 -9.86
N VAL A 111 27.93 -21.45 -10.38
CA VAL A 111 27.85 -21.89 -11.78
C VAL A 111 27.71 -20.62 -12.63
N LYS A 112 28.57 -20.48 -13.64
CA LYS A 112 28.48 -19.43 -14.66
C LYS A 112 27.52 -19.86 -15.75
#